data_AF-A0A7S1EC09-F1
#
_entry.id   AF-A0A7S1EC09-F1
#
_cell.length_a   1.000
_cell.length_b   1.000
_cell.length_c   1.000
_cell.angle_alpha   90.00
_cell.angle_beta   90.00
_cell.angle_gamma   90.00
#
_symmetry.space_group_name_H-M   'P 1'
#
loop_
_entity.id
_entity.type
_entity.pdbx_description
1 polymer ?
#
loop_
_entity_poly.entity_id
_entity_poly.type
_entity_poly.pdbx_seq_one_letter_code
_entity_poly.pdbx_strand_id
1 'polypeptide(L)'
;PQLPSESIELPMPLLICFLVALLAAAAVALWPLWVRRRRARIAGLPFPPAWRRLLRRHVPLVARLPARHQLRLKGLMQVFLAEKPIIGCRGLRVTDEMRVTIAALACLPLLGATRGLYPELRQVLLYPGAFIVERPVAESGGVLSDQRRVLAGESWSQGQVLLAWDEVQRGAATPGDGHNVVIHEFAH
;
A
#
# COMPACT_ATOMS: atom_id res chain seq x y z
N PRO A 1 9.66 -66.12 26.01
CA PRO A 1 9.88 -64.67 26.12
C PRO A 1 9.37 -63.97 24.86
N GLN A 2 8.09 -63.61 24.84
CA GLN A 2 7.49 -62.78 23.79
C GLN A 2 7.39 -61.37 24.36
N LEU A 3 8.18 -60.44 23.81
CA LEU A 3 8.04 -59.01 24.12
C LEU A 3 6.71 -58.54 23.53
N PRO A 4 5.84 -57.84 24.29
CA PRO A 4 4.64 -57.26 23.72
C PRO A 4 5.05 -56.19 22.71
N SER A 5 4.57 -56.33 21.47
CA SER A 5 4.61 -55.27 20.48
C SER A 5 3.68 -54.15 20.94
N GLU A 6 4.21 -53.13 21.61
CA GLU A 6 3.49 -51.89 21.84
C GLU A 6 3.26 -51.21 20.49
N SER A 7 2.10 -51.48 19.89
CA SER A 7 1.55 -50.65 18.84
C SER A 7 1.23 -49.29 19.46
N ILE A 8 2.05 -48.28 19.13
CA ILE A 8 1.81 -46.88 19.49
C ILE A 8 0.56 -46.44 18.72
N GLU A 9 -0.63 -46.71 19.28
CA GLU A 9 -1.87 -46.12 18.81
C GLU A 9 -1.87 -44.66 19.24
N LEU A 10 -1.47 -43.78 18.33
CA LEU A 10 -1.62 -42.35 18.55
C LEU A 10 -3.11 -42.08 18.81
N PRO A 11 -3.49 -41.53 19.97
CA PRO A 11 -4.89 -41.25 20.26
C PRO A 11 -5.43 -40.33 19.17
N MET A 12 -6.57 -40.71 18.57
CA MET A 12 -7.26 -39.97 17.51
C MET A 12 -7.23 -38.43 17.64
N PRO A 13 -7.42 -37.81 18.83
CA PRO A 13 -7.26 -36.36 18.97
C PRO A 13 -5.87 -35.82 18.62
N LEU A 14 -4.78 -36.53 18.92
CA LEU A 14 -3.42 -36.12 18.55
C LEU A 14 -3.19 -36.16 17.05
N LEU A 15 -3.76 -37.16 16.36
CA LEU A 15 -3.71 -37.24 14.90
C LEU A 15 -4.44 -36.07 14.25
N ILE A 16 -5.62 -35.70 14.77
CA ILE A 16 -6.39 -34.54 14.29
C ILE A 16 -5.59 -33.24 14.50
N CYS A 17 -5.03 -33.03 15.68
CA CYS A 17 -4.20 -31.86 15.98
C CYS A 17 -2.99 -31.76 15.04
N PHE A 18 -2.32 -32.89 14.77
CA PHE A 18 -1.18 -32.95 13.86
C PHE A 18 -1.58 -32.60 12.41
N LEU A 19 -2.70 -33.14 11.91
CA LEU A 19 -3.23 -32.81 10.59
C LEU A 19 -3.61 -31.34 10.47
N VAL A 20 -4.26 -30.75 11.48
CA VAL A 20 -4.59 -29.33 11.50
C VAL A 20 -3.32 -28.47 11.48
N ALA A 21 -2.30 -28.83 12.26
CA ALA A 21 -1.03 -28.12 12.27
C ALA A 21 -0.31 -28.19 10.91
N LEU A 22 -0.31 -29.36 10.26
CA LEU A 22 0.24 -29.53 8.91
C LEU A 22 -0.49 -28.68 7.87
N LEU A 23 -1.83 -28.67 7.92
CA LEU A 23 -2.64 -27.84 7.02
C LEU A 23 -2.38 -26.34 7.24
N ALA A 24 -2.27 -25.90 8.50
CA ALA A 24 -1.94 -24.52 8.83
C ALA A 24 -0.53 -24.15 8.34
N ALA A 25 0.47 -25.01 8.55
CA ALA A 25 1.83 -24.80 8.07
C ALA A 25 1.89 -24.72 6.53
N ALA A 26 1.19 -25.62 5.84
CA ALA A 26 1.08 -25.60 4.38
C ALA A 26 0.38 -24.32 3.88
N ALA A 27 -0.69 -23.87 4.55
CA ALA A 27 -1.37 -22.62 4.22
C ALA A 27 -0.44 -21.40 4.36
N VAL A 28 0.33 -21.31 5.45
CA VAL A 28 1.33 -20.25 5.67
C VAL A 28 2.43 -20.29 4.60
N ALA A 29 2.93 -21.47 4.26
CA ALA A 29 3.97 -21.64 3.23
C ALA A 29 3.47 -21.29 1.82
N LEU A 30 2.22 -21.62 1.49
CA LEU A 30 1.62 -21.36 0.17
C LEU A 30 1.06 -19.94 0.02
N TRP A 31 0.78 -19.24 1.13
CA TRP A 31 0.28 -17.87 1.15
C TRP A 31 1.05 -16.89 0.25
N PRO A 32 2.39 -16.75 0.33
CA PRO A 32 3.13 -15.80 -0.49
C PRO A 32 3.02 -16.11 -1.99
N LEU A 33 2.95 -17.40 -2.38
CA LEU A 33 2.78 -17.81 -3.77
C LEU A 33 1.39 -17.43 -4.28
N TRP A 34 0.36 -17.65 -3.47
CA TRP A 34 -1.01 -17.26 -3.78
C TRP A 34 -1.14 -15.74 -3.96
N VAL A 35 -0.58 -14.95 -3.03
CA VAL A 35 -0.56 -13.49 -3.12
C VAL A 35 0.17 -13.02 -4.38
N ARG A 36 1.35 -13.58 -4.69
CA ARG A 36 2.09 -13.24 -5.92
C ARG A 36 1.28 -13.52 -7.18
N ARG A 37 0.62 -14.69 -7.26
CA ARG A 37 -0.25 -15.05 -8.39
C ARG A 37 -1.46 -14.12 -8.51
N ARG A 38 -2.10 -13.78 -7.39
CA ARG A 38 -3.22 -12.82 -7.36
C ARG A 38 -2.78 -11.45 -7.86
N ARG A 39 -1.65 -10.93 -7.38
CA ARG A 39 -1.09 -9.63 -7.80
C ARG A 39 -0.72 -9.64 -9.28
N ALA A 40 -0.07 -10.71 -9.77
CA ALA A 40 0.27 -10.85 -11.18
C ALA A 40 -0.97 -10.86 -12.09
N ARG A 41 -2.04 -11.56 -11.67
CA ARG A 41 -3.32 -11.55 -12.38
C ARG A 41 -3.91 -10.14 -12.45
N ILE A 42 -3.96 -9.42 -11.33
CA ILE A 42 -4.51 -8.05 -11.27
C ILE A 42 -3.68 -7.09 -12.14
N ALA A 43 -2.35 -7.15 -12.05
CA ALA A 43 -1.44 -6.32 -12.83
C ALA A 43 -1.52 -6.59 -14.35
N GLY A 44 -1.94 -7.80 -14.74
CA GLY A 44 -2.15 -8.18 -16.14
C GLY A 44 -3.52 -7.80 -16.71
N LEU A 45 -4.47 -7.32 -15.88
CA LEU A 45 -5.77 -6.89 -16.38
C LEU A 45 -5.63 -5.64 -17.26
N PRO A 46 -6.48 -5.46 -18.29
CA PRO A 46 -6.46 -4.26 -19.11
C PRO A 46 -6.62 -2.98 -18.27
N PHE A 47 -5.70 -2.03 -18.44
CA PHE A 47 -5.76 -0.77 -17.71
C PHE A 47 -6.96 0.08 -18.15
N PRO A 48 -7.90 0.43 -17.25
CA PRO A 48 -9.16 1.09 -17.62
C PRO A 48 -8.96 2.37 -18.45
N PRO A 49 -9.74 2.58 -19.53
CA PRO A 49 -9.62 3.78 -20.37
C PRO A 49 -9.86 5.09 -19.60
N ALA A 50 -10.81 5.09 -18.65
CA ALA A 50 -11.10 6.25 -17.80
C ALA A 50 -9.89 6.65 -16.94
N TRP A 51 -9.26 5.66 -16.29
CA TRP A 51 -8.05 5.90 -15.50
C TRP A 51 -6.90 6.40 -16.35
N ARG A 52 -6.78 5.93 -17.61
CA ARG A 52 -5.76 6.41 -18.54
C ARG A 52 -5.92 7.89 -18.87
N ARG A 53 -7.17 8.37 -19.01
CA ARG A 53 -7.45 9.80 -19.21
C ARG A 53 -7.10 10.62 -17.97
N LEU A 54 -7.50 10.15 -16.78
CA LEU A 54 -7.17 10.80 -15.51
C LEU A 54 -5.65 10.89 -15.31
N LEU A 55 -4.94 9.78 -15.51
CA LEU A 55 -3.50 9.71 -15.34
C LEU A 55 -2.75 10.71 -16.23
N ARG A 56 -3.13 10.81 -17.51
CA ARG A 56 -2.53 11.78 -18.44
C ARG A 56 -2.82 13.23 -18.05
N ARG A 57 -4.01 13.51 -17.51
CA ARG A 57 -4.44 14.87 -17.15
C ARG A 57 -3.80 15.35 -15.85
N HIS A 58 -3.77 14.49 -14.83
CA HIS A 58 -3.44 14.88 -13.46
C HIS A 58 -2.00 14.55 -13.07
N VAL A 59 -1.31 13.66 -13.78
CA VAL A 59 0.08 13.27 -13.47
C VAL A 59 0.96 13.34 -14.72
N PRO A 60 1.29 14.55 -15.22
CA PRO A 60 2.04 14.74 -16.47
C PRO A 60 3.39 14.02 -16.49
N LEU A 61 4.02 13.82 -15.32
CA LEU A 61 5.28 13.08 -15.17
C LEU A 61 5.20 11.67 -15.78
N VAL A 62 4.04 11.00 -15.69
CA VAL A 62 3.87 9.63 -16.20
C VAL A 62 4.00 9.58 -17.72
N ALA A 63 3.56 10.62 -18.43
CA ALA A 63 3.70 10.69 -19.88
C ALA A 63 5.17 10.79 -20.33
N ARG A 64 6.06 11.29 -19.46
CA ARG A 64 7.51 11.42 -19.72
C ARG A 64 8.28 10.12 -19.48
N LEU A 65 7.64 9.10 -18.88
CA LEU A 65 8.28 7.81 -18.62
C LEU A 65 8.41 6.97 -19.89
N PRO A 66 9.49 6.19 -20.05
CA PRO A 66 9.59 5.17 -21.10
C PRO A 66 8.40 4.19 -21.06
N ALA A 67 7.99 3.67 -22.23
CA ALA A 67 6.81 2.80 -22.36
C ALA A 67 6.84 1.59 -21.40
N ARG A 68 8.01 0.97 -21.20
CA ARG A 68 8.20 -0.14 -20.23
C ARG A 68 7.85 0.27 -18.80
N HIS A 69 8.25 1.47 -18.39
CA HIS A 69 7.98 1.99 -17.05
C HIS A 69 6.52 2.40 -16.91
N GLN A 70 5.91 2.96 -17.95
CA GLN A 70 4.47 3.24 -17.94
C GLN A 70 3.64 1.96 -17.79
N LEU A 71 4.01 0.87 -18.48
CA LEU A 71 3.32 -0.41 -18.36
C LEU A 71 3.48 -1.00 -16.95
N ARG A 72 4.71 -1.00 -16.42
CA ARG A 72 4.97 -1.46 -15.05
C ARG A 72 4.21 -0.63 -14.01
N LEU A 73 4.19 0.69 -14.17
CA LEU A 73 3.46 1.60 -13.27
C LEU A 73 1.97 1.28 -13.26
N LYS A 74 1.35 1.09 -14.42
CA LYS A 74 -0.09 0.73 -14.53
C LYS A 74 -0.42 -0.56 -13.78
N GLY A 75 0.42 -1.58 -13.93
CA GLY A 75 0.26 -2.83 -13.19
C GLY A 75 0.38 -2.65 -11.67
N LEU A 76 1.38 -1.87 -11.22
CA LEU A 76 1.54 -1.53 -9.80
C LEU A 76 0.32 -0.77 -9.26
N MET A 77 -0.18 0.23 -10.00
CA MET A 77 -1.37 0.99 -9.63
C MET A 77 -2.61 0.11 -9.48
N GLN A 78 -2.81 -0.85 -10.39
CA GLN A 78 -3.94 -1.77 -10.31
C GLN A 78 -3.87 -2.63 -9.05
N VAL A 79 -2.68 -3.14 -8.70
CA VAL A 79 -2.49 -3.91 -7.47
C VAL A 79 -2.66 -3.00 -6.24
N PHE A 80 -2.10 -1.79 -6.26
CA PHE A 80 -2.25 -0.81 -5.18
C PHE A 80 -3.72 -0.51 -4.89
N LEU A 81 -4.49 -0.14 -5.91
CA LEU A 81 -5.91 0.19 -5.77
C LEU A 81 -6.78 -0.99 -5.34
N ALA A 82 -6.32 -2.23 -5.58
CA ALA A 82 -7.01 -3.45 -5.18
C ALA A 82 -6.66 -3.89 -3.73
N GLU A 83 -5.56 -3.41 -3.17
CA GLU A 83 -5.06 -3.85 -1.85
C GLU A 83 -5.05 -2.76 -0.79
N LYS A 84 -4.92 -1.49 -1.21
CA LYS A 84 -4.76 -0.33 -0.32
C LYS A 84 -6.00 0.56 -0.46
N PRO A 85 -7.05 0.36 0.37
CA PRO A 85 -8.21 1.23 0.35
C PRO A 85 -7.80 2.68 0.62
N ILE A 86 -8.45 3.59 -0.10
CA ILE A 86 -8.33 5.04 0.10
C ILE A 86 -9.65 5.50 0.73
N ILE A 87 -9.57 5.98 1.97
CA ILE A 87 -10.71 6.35 2.79
C ILE A 87 -10.77 7.87 2.87
N GLY A 88 -11.90 8.45 2.47
CA GLY A 88 -12.12 9.87 2.58
C GLY A 88 -12.54 10.26 3.99
N CYS A 89 -11.84 11.23 4.56
CA CYS A 89 -12.10 11.75 5.90
C CYS A 89 -12.84 13.09 5.83
N ARG A 90 -13.47 13.51 6.93
CA ARG A 90 -14.23 14.78 7.02
C ARG A 90 -15.30 14.93 5.93
N GLY A 91 -16.04 13.86 5.63
CA GLY A 91 -17.10 13.87 4.63
C GLY A 91 -16.61 13.87 3.17
N LEU A 92 -15.29 13.81 2.93
CA LEU A 92 -14.74 13.72 1.58
C LEU A 92 -15.18 12.41 0.91
N ARG A 93 -15.86 12.52 -0.22
CA ARG A 93 -16.14 11.36 -1.09
C ARG A 93 -14.98 11.15 -2.04
N VAL A 94 -14.32 10.01 -1.93
CA VAL A 94 -13.15 9.67 -2.75
C VAL A 94 -13.58 9.40 -4.18
N THR A 95 -13.05 10.18 -5.13
CA THR A 95 -13.34 10.04 -6.56
C THR A 95 -12.27 9.19 -7.28
N ASP A 96 -12.57 8.73 -8.48
CA ASP A 96 -11.60 8.01 -9.31
C ASP A 96 -10.38 8.88 -9.67
N GLU A 97 -10.54 10.19 -9.81
CA GLU A 97 -9.42 11.14 -9.98
C GLU A 97 -8.45 11.04 -8.80
N MET A 98 -8.97 11.09 -7.58
CA MET A 98 -8.17 11.00 -6.36
C MET A 98 -7.45 9.66 -6.29
N ARG A 99 -8.18 8.57 -6.52
CA ARG A 99 -7.64 7.21 -6.49
C ARG A 99 -6.50 7.02 -7.48
N VAL A 100 -6.72 7.39 -8.74
CA VAL A 100 -5.73 7.21 -9.81
C VAL A 100 -4.50 8.09 -9.58
N THR A 101 -4.69 9.34 -9.13
CA THR A 101 -3.59 10.28 -8.87
C THR A 101 -2.72 9.78 -7.71
N ILE A 102 -3.33 9.40 -6.58
CA ILE A 102 -2.62 8.87 -5.42
C ILE A 102 -1.88 7.58 -5.79
N ALA A 103 -2.54 6.65 -6.48
CA ALA A 103 -1.91 5.40 -6.88
C ALA A 103 -0.70 5.62 -7.79
N ALA A 104 -0.77 6.59 -8.71
CA ALA A 104 0.34 6.93 -9.59
C ALA A 104 1.53 7.48 -8.80
N LEU A 105 1.29 8.46 -7.91
CA LEU A 105 2.34 9.05 -7.08
C LEU A 105 2.97 8.02 -6.14
N ALA A 106 2.14 7.21 -5.48
CA ALA A 106 2.61 6.14 -4.61
C ALA A 106 3.44 5.10 -5.37
N CYS A 107 3.05 4.72 -6.58
CA CYS A 107 3.75 3.66 -7.31
C CYS A 107 4.98 4.14 -8.11
N LEU A 108 5.21 5.45 -8.24
CA LEU A 108 6.36 6.01 -8.94
C LEU A 108 7.71 5.58 -8.33
N PRO A 109 7.96 5.73 -7.00
CA PRO A 109 9.19 5.25 -6.35
C PRO A 109 9.47 3.76 -6.57
N LEU A 110 8.42 2.94 -6.68
CA LEU A 110 8.53 1.49 -6.86
C LEU A 110 9.09 1.08 -8.23
N LEU A 111 9.15 2.00 -9.20
CA LEU A 111 9.78 1.74 -10.50
C LEU A 111 11.31 1.53 -10.38
N GLY A 112 11.96 2.11 -9.36
CA GLY A 112 13.38 1.89 -9.09
C GLY A 112 13.64 0.90 -7.95
N ALA A 113 12.64 0.61 -7.13
CA ALA A 113 12.81 -0.18 -5.91
C ALA A 113 12.89 -1.70 -6.17
N THR A 114 13.72 -2.37 -5.36
CA THR A 114 13.74 -3.84 -5.22
C THR A 114 12.65 -4.36 -4.30
N ARG A 115 12.06 -3.48 -3.47
CA ARG A 115 11.00 -3.80 -2.52
C ARG A 115 9.64 -3.91 -3.25
N GLY A 116 8.79 -4.80 -2.75
CA GLY A 116 7.44 -5.01 -3.25
C GLY A 116 6.45 -3.92 -2.80
N LEU A 117 5.20 -4.04 -3.24
CA LEU A 117 4.13 -3.08 -2.91
C LEU A 117 3.85 -3.02 -1.40
N TYR A 118 4.26 -1.92 -0.77
CA TYR A 118 4.03 -1.50 0.64
C TYR A 118 3.42 -2.58 1.55
N PRO A 119 4.21 -3.52 2.09
CA PRO A 119 3.67 -4.63 2.89
C PRO A 119 3.01 -4.15 4.19
N GLU A 120 3.56 -3.10 4.80
CA GLU A 120 3.09 -2.57 6.09
C GLU A 120 1.91 -1.59 5.95
N LEU A 121 1.76 -0.97 4.77
CA LEU A 121 0.65 -0.07 4.50
C LEU A 121 -0.66 -0.85 4.43
N ARG A 122 -1.64 -0.52 5.25
CA ARG A 122 -2.98 -1.10 5.22
C ARG A 122 -3.97 -0.21 4.49
N GLN A 123 -3.88 1.10 4.65
CA GLN A 123 -4.83 2.05 4.06
C GLN A 123 -4.25 3.45 3.91
N VAL A 124 -4.88 4.24 3.04
CA VAL A 124 -4.59 5.66 2.87
C VAL A 124 -5.79 6.47 3.36
N LEU A 125 -5.57 7.39 4.29
CA LEU A 125 -6.57 8.34 4.77
C LEU A 125 -6.43 9.65 4.02
N LEU A 126 -7.47 10.03 3.27
CA LEU A 126 -7.47 11.22 2.43
C LEU A 126 -8.36 12.31 3.03
N TYR A 127 -7.77 13.46 3.29
CA TYR A 127 -8.44 14.65 3.80
C TYR A 127 -8.60 15.70 2.69
N PRO A 128 -9.63 16.55 2.74
CA PRO A 128 -9.87 17.55 1.69
C PRO A 128 -8.77 18.63 1.61
N GLY A 129 -8.11 18.93 2.72
CA GLY A 129 -7.03 19.92 2.79
C GLY A 129 -6.09 19.64 3.95
N ALA A 130 -4.97 20.38 4.02
CA ALA A 130 -4.02 20.29 5.13
C ALA A 130 -4.71 20.48 6.49
N PHE A 131 -4.31 19.69 7.48
CA PHE A 131 -4.87 19.72 8.82
C PHE A 131 -3.79 19.38 9.84
N ILE A 132 -3.92 19.99 11.01
CA ILE A 132 -3.09 19.66 12.17
C ILE A 132 -3.75 18.45 12.86
N VAL A 133 -2.99 17.39 13.08
CA VAL A 133 -3.41 16.30 13.97
C VAL A 133 -2.89 16.66 15.35
N GLU A 134 -3.76 17.10 16.24
CA GLU A 134 -3.42 17.19 17.66
C GLU A 134 -3.40 15.77 18.22
N ARG A 135 -2.20 15.19 18.37
CA ARG A 135 -1.99 14.07 19.27
C ARG A 135 -1.33 14.61 20.54
N PRO A 136 -1.81 14.27 21.74
CA PRO A 136 -1.04 14.49 22.95
C PRO A 136 0.16 13.54 22.91
N VAL A 137 1.26 13.99 22.31
CA VAL A 137 2.56 13.34 22.44
C VAL A 137 3.19 13.94 23.70
N ALA A 138 3.23 13.15 24.76
CA ALA A 138 4.03 13.48 25.93
C ALA A 138 5.50 13.16 25.62
N GLU A 139 6.23 14.06 24.95
CA GLU A 139 7.69 14.06 25.00
C GLU A 139 8.26 15.48 25.11
N SER A 140 9.22 15.57 26.03
CA SER A 140 9.95 16.72 26.52
C SER A 140 10.93 17.28 25.50
N GLY A 141 10.89 18.61 25.30
CA GLY A 141 11.93 19.35 24.59
C GLY A 141 11.40 20.05 23.36
N GLY A 142 10.93 21.28 23.55
CA GLY A 142 10.31 22.09 22.52
C GLY A 142 11.25 22.46 21.37
N VAL A 143 10.72 22.38 20.15
CA VAL A 143 10.54 23.50 19.22
C VAL A 143 9.28 23.17 18.42
N LEU A 144 8.19 23.94 18.58
CA LEU A 144 7.02 23.83 17.71
C LEU A 144 7.37 24.49 16.37
N SER A 145 7.86 23.70 15.42
CA SER A 145 7.97 24.15 14.04
C SER A 145 6.55 24.20 13.46
N ASP A 146 6.11 25.39 13.03
CA ASP A 146 4.86 25.64 12.27
C ASP A 146 4.94 25.05 10.85
N GLN A 147 5.33 23.79 10.74
CA GLN A 147 5.24 23.04 9.50
C GLN A 147 3.90 22.32 9.52
N ARG A 148 2.98 22.83 8.69
CA ARG A 148 1.78 22.17 8.18
C ARG A 148 2.11 20.88 7.42
N ARG A 149 2.95 20.01 7.97
CA ARG A 149 3.27 18.70 7.42
C ARG A 149 2.22 17.75 7.94
N VAL A 150 1.49 17.16 7.01
CA VAL A 150 0.79 15.91 7.26
C VAL A 150 1.80 14.96 7.91
N LEU A 151 1.56 14.61 9.18
CA LEU A 151 2.43 13.78 10.02
C LEU A 151 2.52 12.36 9.43
N ALA A 152 3.34 12.21 8.40
CA ALA A 152 3.51 10.96 7.70
C ALA A 152 4.57 10.08 8.39
N GLY A 153 5.61 10.68 8.97
CA GLY A 153 6.59 9.95 9.81
C GLY A 153 5.99 9.21 11.01
N GLU A 154 4.92 9.74 11.63
CA GLU A 154 4.26 9.11 12.79
C GLU A 154 3.13 8.14 12.40
N SER A 155 2.58 8.23 11.18
CA SER A 155 1.36 7.48 10.80
C SER A 155 1.65 6.08 10.23
N TRP A 156 2.88 5.83 9.75
CA TRP A 156 3.33 4.48 9.36
C TRP A 156 3.26 3.47 10.52
N SER A 157 3.36 3.94 11.77
CA SER A 157 3.33 3.11 12.99
C SER A 157 2.10 2.18 13.09
N GLN A 158 0.99 2.51 12.42
CA GLN A 158 -0.22 1.69 12.39
C GLN A 158 -0.59 1.20 10.98
N GLY A 159 0.35 1.28 10.03
CA GLY A 159 0.12 0.93 8.63
C GLY A 159 -0.84 1.89 7.93
N GLN A 160 -0.81 3.18 8.25
CA GLN A 160 -1.67 4.19 7.65
C GLN A 160 -0.85 5.33 7.06
N VAL A 161 -1.23 5.81 5.89
CA VAL A 161 -0.67 7.03 5.32
C VAL A 161 -1.77 8.07 5.25
N LEU A 162 -1.54 9.23 5.85
CA LEU A 162 -2.45 10.37 5.80
C LEU A 162 -2.02 11.25 4.65
N LEU A 163 -2.96 11.74 3.86
CA LEU A 163 -2.73 12.66 2.75
C LEU A 163 -3.77 13.77 2.77
N ALA A 164 -3.34 14.97 2.39
CA ALA A 164 -4.23 16.08 2.06
C ALA A 164 -4.39 16.18 0.54
N TRP A 165 -5.62 16.23 0.05
CA TRP A 165 -5.90 16.19 -1.39
C TRP A 165 -5.35 17.39 -2.14
N ASP A 166 -5.39 18.58 -1.56
CA ASP A 166 -4.81 19.81 -2.13
C ASP A 166 -3.29 19.70 -2.31
N GLU A 167 -2.59 19.02 -1.40
CA GLU A 167 -1.16 18.72 -1.52
C GLU A 167 -0.89 17.65 -2.58
N VAL A 168 -1.70 16.59 -2.63
CA VAL A 168 -1.62 15.57 -3.69
C VAL A 168 -1.78 16.21 -5.07
N GLN A 169 -2.78 17.08 -5.24
CA GLN A 169 -3.04 17.75 -6.51
C GLN A 169 -1.89 18.68 -6.90
N ARG A 170 -1.35 19.47 -5.95
CA ARG A 170 -0.17 20.32 -6.18
C ARG A 170 1.06 19.51 -6.58
N GLY A 171 1.37 18.44 -5.85
CA GLY A 171 2.52 17.58 -6.14
C GLY A 171 2.39 16.83 -7.47
N ALA A 172 1.18 16.46 -7.87
CA ALA A 172 0.93 15.78 -9.14
C ALA A 172 1.09 16.72 -10.35
N ALA A 173 0.69 17.99 -10.20
CA ALA A 173 0.66 18.97 -11.29
C ALA A 173 2.03 19.54 -11.68
N THR A 174 3.00 19.60 -10.75
CA THR A 174 4.30 20.25 -10.95
C THR A 174 5.46 19.26 -10.88
N PRO A 175 5.87 18.62 -12.00
CA PRO A 175 7.04 17.75 -12.01
C PRO A 175 8.35 18.53 -11.85
N GLY A 176 9.16 18.19 -10.84
CA GLY A 176 10.57 18.61 -10.76
C GLY A 176 10.88 19.80 -9.86
N ASP A 177 9.94 20.24 -9.03
CA ASP A 177 10.20 21.23 -7.97
C ASP A 177 10.94 20.63 -6.75
N GLY A 178 11.08 19.31 -6.68
CA GLY A 178 11.65 18.60 -5.52
C GLY A 178 10.72 18.55 -4.30
N HIS A 179 9.49 19.05 -4.41
CA HIS A 179 8.54 19.24 -3.31
C HIS A 179 7.30 18.33 -3.42
N ASN A 180 7.40 17.20 -4.14
CA ASN A 180 6.34 16.21 -4.11
C ASN A 180 6.42 15.37 -2.82
N VAL A 181 5.83 15.91 -1.75
CA VAL A 181 5.75 15.29 -0.42
C VAL A 181 5.16 13.88 -0.52
N VAL A 182 4.13 13.67 -1.36
CA VAL A 182 3.52 12.34 -1.52
C VAL A 182 4.53 11.30 -2.03
N ILE A 183 5.31 11.64 -3.06
CA ILE A 183 6.36 10.73 -3.57
C ILE A 183 7.41 10.47 -2.49
N HIS A 184 7.80 11.49 -1.73
CA HIS A 184 8.74 11.36 -0.61
C HIS A 184 8.20 10.42 0.48
N GLU A 185 6.95 10.60 0.90
CA GLU A 185 6.33 9.77 1.93
C GLU A 185 6.23 8.31 1.50
N PHE A 186 5.90 8.05 0.23
CA PHE A 186 5.84 6.69 -0.32
C PHE A 186 7.21 6.11 -0.70
N ALA A 187 8.29 6.90 -0.64
CA ALA A 187 9.66 6.42 -0.87
C ALA A 187 10.33 5.94 0.43
N HIS A 188 9.91 6.48 1.57
CA HIS A 188 10.27 6.00 2.90
C HIS A 188 9.57 4.66 3.21
#